data_AF-A0A6L3XVE4-F1
#
_entry.id   AF-A0A6L3XVE4-F1
#
_cell.length_a   1.000
_cell.length_b   1.000
_cell.length_c   1.000
_cell.angle_alpha   90.00
_cell.angle_beta   90.00
_cell.angle_gamma   90.00
#
_symmetry.space_group_name_H-M   'P 1'
#
loop_
_entity.id
_entity.type
_entity.pdbx_description
1 polymer ?
#
loop_
_entity_poly.entity_id
_entity_poly.type
_entity_poly.pdbx_seq_one_letter_code
_entity_poly.pdbx_strand_id
1 'polypeptide(L)'
;MNNNLVSMSHVFYRALRAVFSSKNVRLSLPCLLLAGCVTHAPKSAISHKQEDKWPQKQLADFLSTRCDDIWNLSGRDVESNPLFWLRGIDCAQRLAPAEARAQAAMLVDDTWQDAIKHGIVMADARITPVERRANVTRLDTYVINIPPQVRPVYQLWRDGQTLQLQLSEERFRYSKLQQSSDSEFDA
;
A
#
# COMPACT_ATOMS: atom_id res chain seq x y z
N MET A 1 33.94 -39.71 -71.26
CA MET A 1 33.70 -38.64 -72.25
C MET A 1 34.09 -37.32 -71.61
N ASN A 2 35.09 -36.68 -72.20
CA ASN A 2 35.79 -35.47 -71.76
C ASN A 2 34.89 -34.23 -71.63
N ASN A 3 35.16 -33.42 -70.61
CA ASN A 3 34.66 -32.05 -70.48
C ASN A 3 35.46 -31.12 -71.40
N ASN A 4 34.77 -30.35 -72.25
CA ASN A 4 35.39 -29.32 -73.08
C ASN A 4 35.46 -27.98 -72.33
N LEU A 5 36.64 -27.36 -72.37
CA LEU A 5 36.95 -26.02 -71.85
C LEU A 5 36.48 -24.91 -72.80
N VAL A 6 35.90 -23.87 -72.18
CA VAL A 6 36.09 -22.40 -72.33
C VAL A 6 36.26 -21.79 -73.74
N SER A 7 35.45 -20.78 -74.07
CA SER A 7 35.91 -19.50 -74.65
C SER A 7 34.86 -18.37 -74.63
N MET A 8 35.36 -17.13 -74.68
CA MET A 8 34.74 -15.85 -75.08
C MET A 8 34.24 -14.90 -73.98
N SER A 9 35.18 -14.52 -73.10
CA SER A 9 35.37 -13.12 -72.69
C SER A 9 35.58 -12.23 -73.92
N HIS A 10 34.80 -11.15 -74.10
CA HIS A 10 35.18 -9.85 -74.72
C HIS A 10 34.00 -8.93 -75.11
N VAL A 11 32.73 -9.28 -74.83
CA VAL A 11 31.60 -8.43 -75.23
C VAL A 11 31.06 -7.54 -74.10
N PHE A 12 31.26 -7.89 -72.83
CA PHE A 12 30.69 -7.14 -71.70
C PHE A 12 31.45 -5.86 -71.32
N TYR A 13 32.64 -5.62 -71.86
CA TYR A 13 33.48 -4.46 -71.49
C TYR A 13 33.07 -3.14 -72.16
N ARG A 14 32.16 -3.15 -73.14
CA ARG A 14 31.74 -1.95 -73.88
C ARG A 14 30.43 -1.30 -73.39
N ALA A 15 29.65 -1.98 -72.54
CA ALA A 15 28.43 -1.40 -71.98
C ALA A 15 28.68 -0.54 -70.72
N LEU A 16 29.82 -0.72 -70.04
CA LEU A 16 30.16 0.01 -68.81
C LEU A 16 30.64 1.46 -69.03
N ARG A 17 30.82 1.89 -70.28
CA ARG A 17 31.35 3.24 -70.61
C ARG A 17 30.30 4.24 -71.13
N ALA A 18 29.03 3.85 -71.20
CA ALA A 18 27.96 4.70 -71.74
C ALA A 18 27.01 5.30 -70.68
N VAL A 19 27.22 5.04 -69.38
CA VAL A 19 26.33 5.54 -68.30
C VAL A 19 27.02 6.51 -67.32
N PHE A 20 28.31 6.80 -67.49
CA PHE A 20 29.04 7.77 -66.66
C PHE A 20 29.19 9.15 -67.31
N SER A 21 28.12 9.64 -67.96
CA SER A 21 28.05 11.03 -68.44
C SER A 21 26.64 11.58 -68.33
N SER A 22 26.18 11.80 -67.10
CA SER A 22 25.22 12.87 -66.83
C SER A 22 25.26 13.22 -65.35
N LYS A 23 25.34 14.52 -65.07
CA LYS A 23 25.61 15.16 -63.77
C LYS A 23 24.46 15.06 -62.75
N ASN A 24 23.69 13.96 -62.72
CA ASN A 24 22.49 13.85 -61.89
C ASN A 24 22.59 12.79 -60.77
N VAL A 25 23.80 12.46 -60.30
CA VAL A 25 24.03 11.45 -59.24
C VAL A 25 24.07 12.08 -57.82
N ARG A 26 23.36 13.17 -57.56
CA ARG A 26 23.41 13.82 -56.23
C ARG A 26 22.09 14.14 -55.55
N LEU A 27 20.96 13.58 -55.99
CA LEU A 27 19.70 13.86 -55.29
C LEU A 27 18.69 12.72 -55.26
N SER A 28 19.14 11.49 -55.05
CA SER A 28 18.21 10.38 -54.71
C SER A 28 18.79 9.33 -53.77
N LEU A 29 19.90 9.65 -53.07
CA LEU A 29 20.53 8.72 -52.13
C LEU A 29 19.89 8.64 -50.72
N PRO A 30 19.01 9.53 -50.22
CA PRO A 30 18.46 9.32 -48.87
C PRO A 30 17.18 8.48 -48.84
N CYS A 31 16.53 8.18 -49.97
CA CYS A 31 15.25 7.43 -49.97
C CYS A 31 15.39 5.90 -50.12
N LEU A 32 16.60 5.36 -50.31
CA LEU A 32 16.82 3.92 -50.42
C LEU A 32 17.34 3.26 -49.12
N LEU A 33 17.53 4.03 -48.04
CA LEU A 33 17.96 3.50 -46.74
C LEU A 33 16.79 3.22 -45.76
N LEU A 34 15.54 3.29 -46.22
CA LEU A 34 14.36 3.03 -45.36
C LEU A 34 13.61 1.73 -45.71
N ALA A 35 14.16 0.86 -46.55
CA ALA A 35 13.66 -0.51 -46.73
C ALA A 35 14.50 -1.50 -45.91
N GLY A 36 14.39 -1.42 -44.59
CA GLY A 36 14.81 -2.52 -43.72
C GLY A 36 13.82 -3.68 -43.89
N CYS A 37 14.23 -4.75 -44.58
CA CYS A 37 13.48 -5.99 -44.67
C CYS A 37 13.32 -6.61 -43.28
N VAL A 38 12.13 -6.49 -42.71
CA VAL A 38 11.69 -7.38 -41.64
C VAL A 38 11.23 -8.67 -42.31
N THR A 39 12.02 -9.75 -42.21
CA THR A 39 11.71 -11.07 -42.80
C THR A 39 10.59 -11.82 -42.07
N HIS A 40 10.19 -11.33 -40.90
CA HIS A 40 9.03 -11.82 -40.16
C HIS A 40 8.30 -10.65 -39.52
N ALA A 41 7.03 -10.42 -39.88
CA ALA A 41 6.18 -9.53 -39.10
C ALA A 41 6.41 -9.85 -37.61
N PRO A 42 6.76 -8.88 -36.75
CA PRO A 42 6.91 -9.16 -35.34
C PRO A 42 5.57 -9.74 -34.91
N LYS A 43 5.55 -11.02 -34.53
CA LYS A 43 4.42 -11.55 -33.78
C LYS A 43 4.27 -10.56 -32.65
N SER A 44 3.14 -9.86 -32.60
CA SER A 44 2.82 -9.03 -31.44
C SER A 44 3.08 -9.92 -30.23
N ALA A 45 4.09 -9.58 -29.41
CA ALA A 45 4.28 -10.26 -28.13
C ALA A 45 3.02 -10.10 -27.25
N ILE A 46 2.16 -9.16 -27.64
CA ILE A 46 0.75 -9.04 -27.29
C ILE A 46 -0.08 -10.01 -28.16
N SER A 47 0.22 -11.30 -28.07
CA SER A 47 -0.70 -12.38 -28.41
C SER A 47 -0.84 -13.26 -27.18
N HIS A 48 -1.26 -12.63 -26.11
CA HIS A 48 -2.07 -13.31 -25.13
C HIS A 48 -3.30 -12.42 -24.99
N LYS A 49 -4.48 -13.03 -25.13
CA LYS A 49 -5.60 -12.62 -24.28
C LYS A 49 -4.99 -12.58 -22.89
N GLN A 50 -4.74 -11.38 -22.37
CA GLN A 50 -4.46 -11.22 -20.97
C GLN A 50 -5.79 -11.61 -20.33
N GLU A 51 -5.95 -12.91 -20.03
CA GLU A 51 -6.90 -13.30 -19.01
C GLU A 51 -6.56 -12.41 -17.83
N ASP A 52 -7.53 -11.60 -17.41
CA ASP A 52 -7.45 -10.85 -16.18
C ASP A 52 -7.20 -11.88 -15.07
N LYS A 53 -5.93 -12.17 -14.81
CA LYS A 53 -5.50 -13.00 -13.70
C LYS A 53 -5.72 -12.16 -12.47
N TRP A 54 -6.94 -12.25 -11.95
CA TRP A 54 -7.28 -11.76 -10.63
C TRP A 54 -6.20 -12.22 -9.65
N PRO A 55 -5.76 -11.35 -8.74
CA PRO A 55 -4.80 -11.74 -7.72
C PRO A 55 -5.32 -13.01 -7.03
N GLN A 56 -4.50 -14.07 -7.01
CA GLN A 56 -4.87 -15.33 -6.34
C GLN A 56 -5.15 -15.17 -4.85
N LYS A 57 -4.73 -14.05 -4.26
CA LYS A 57 -5.06 -13.66 -2.91
C LYS A 57 -6.18 -12.63 -2.93
N GLN A 58 -7.41 -13.10 -2.80
CA GLN A 58 -8.57 -12.24 -2.56
C GLN A 58 -8.41 -11.54 -1.22
N LEU A 59 -8.57 -10.22 -1.21
CA LEU A 59 -8.53 -9.43 0.01
C LEU A 59 -9.77 -9.77 0.83
N ALA A 60 -9.60 -10.02 2.13
CA ALA A 60 -10.74 -10.18 3.03
C ALA A 60 -11.56 -8.87 3.05
N ASP A 61 -12.86 -8.97 2.82
CA ASP A 61 -13.75 -7.82 2.79
C ASP A 61 -14.29 -7.49 4.19
N PHE A 62 -13.43 -6.91 5.02
CA PHE A 62 -13.84 -6.36 6.32
C PHE A 62 -14.57 -5.02 6.18
N LEU A 63 -14.44 -4.32 5.04
CA LEU A 63 -15.05 -3.01 4.83
C LEU A 63 -16.58 -3.09 4.81
N SER A 64 -17.14 -4.16 4.24
CA SER A 64 -18.59 -4.40 4.22
C SER A 64 -19.14 -4.98 5.52
N THR A 65 -18.28 -5.42 6.45
CA THR A 65 -18.71 -5.96 7.75
C THR A 65 -19.35 -4.85 8.59
N ARG A 66 -20.55 -5.08 9.15
CA ARG A 66 -21.22 -4.10 10.04
C ARG A 66 -20.44 -3.92 11.33
N CYS A 67 -20.53 -2.75 11.93
CA CYS A 67 -19.80 -2.45 13.17
C CYS A 67 -20.25 -3.30 14.36
N ASP A 68 -21.53 -3.70 14.41
CA ASP A 68 -22.04 -4.58 15.47
C ASP A 68 -21.53 -6.02 15.32
N ASP A 69 -21.03 -6.39 14.14
CA ASP A 69 -20.58 -7.75 13.83
C ASP A 69 -19.05 -7.91 13.85
N ILE A 70 -18.29 -6.81 13.78
CA ILE A 70 -16.83 -6.89 13.56
C ILE A 70 -16.14 -7.73 14.64
N TRP A 71 -16.50 -7.59 15.90
CA TRP A 71 -15.88 -8.34 16.99
C TRP A 71 -16.40 -9.78 17.16
N ASN A 72 -17.47 -10.15 16.45
CA ASN A 72 -17.92 -11.54 16.39
C ASN A 72 -17.04 -12.39 15.46
N LEU A 73 -16.24 -11.74 14.60
CA LEU A 73 -15.25 -12.42 13.78
C LEU A 73 -14.03 -12.79 14.61
N SER A 74 -13.55 -14.03 14.47
CA SER A 74 -12.41 -14.55 15.21
C SER A 74 -11.65 -15.60 14.40
N GLY A 75 -10.49 -16.02 14.90
CA GLY A 75 -9.63 -17.02 14.28
C GLY A 75 -8.41 -16.42 13.58
N ARG A 76 -7.43 -17.28 13.30
CA ARG A 76 -6.10 -16.87 12.84
C ARG A 76 -6.14 -16.00 11.58
N ASP A 77 -6.93 -16.36 10.58
CA ASP A 77 -6.97 -15.63 9.30
C ASP A 77 -7.65 -14.26 9.41
N VAL A 78 -8.50 -14.07 10.43
CA VAL A 78 -9.15 -12.80 10.75
C VAL A 78 -8.21 -11.92 11.56
N GLU A 79 -7.77 -12.40 12.73
CA GLU A 79 -7.05 -11.59 13.72
C GLU A 79 -5.61 -11.31 13.28
N SER A 80 -5.06 -12.12 12.38
CA SER A 80 -3.76 -11.86 11.77
C SER A 80 -3.85 -10.96 10.53
N ASN A 81 -5.05 -10.50 10.14
CA ASN A 81 -5.26 -9.60 9.02
C ASN A 81 -5.34 -8.13 9.50
N PRO A 82 -4.50 -7.22 8.99
CA PRO A 82 -4.51 -5.81 9.43
C PRO A 82 -5.82 -5.07 9.14
N LEU A 83 -6.56 -5.48 8.11
CA LEU A 83 -7.82 -4.84 7.72
C LEU A 83 -8.95 -5.08 8.72
N PHE A 84 -8.92 -6.20 9.43
CA PHE A 84 -9.84 -6.49 10.54
C PHE A 84 -9.70 -5.43 11.64
N TRP A 85 -8.46 -5.14 12.04
CA TRP A 85 -8.15 -4.14 13.07
C TRP A 85 -8.49 -2.73 12.63
N LEU A 86 -8.20 -2.37 11.37
CA LEU A 86 -8.59 -1.07 10.82
C LEU A 86 -10.10 -0.86 10.82
N ARG A 87 -10.87 -1.87 10.40
CA ARG A 87 -12.34 -1.82 10.47
C ARG A 87 -12.81 -1.67 11.91
N GLY A 88 -12.21 -2.42 12.82
CA GLY A 88 -12.48 -2.33 14.25
C GLY A 88 -12.26 -0.94 14.85
N ILE A 89 -11.17 -0.27 14.48
CA ILE A 89 -10.86 1.11 14.91
C ILE A 89 -11.92 2.09 14.37
N ASP A 90 -12.26 2.03 13.08
CA ASP A 90 -13.30 2.90 12.48
C ASP A 90 -14.67 2.66 13.14
N CYS A 91 -14.99 1.41 13.45
CA CYS A 91 -16.25 1.08 14.11
C CYS A 91 -16.32 1.58 15.55
N ALA A 92 -15.23 1.46 16.32
CA ALA A 92 -15.19 1.92 17.71
C ALA A 92 -15.37 3.44 17.83
N GLN A 93 -14.86 4.22 16.87
CA GLN A 93 -15.01 5.68 16.83
C GLN A 93 -16.47 6.16 16.69
N ARG A 94 -17.40 5.26 16.31
CA ARG A 94 -18.81 5.58 16.12
C ARG A 94 -19.65 5.33 17.37
N LEU A 95 -19.11 4.66 18.38
CA LEU A 95 -19.84 4.29 19.59
C LEU A 95 -20.08 5.50 20.48
N ALA A 96 -21.27 5.56 21.08
CA ALA A 96 -21.49 6.50 22.17
C ALA A 96 -20.63 6.10 23.39
N PRO A 97 -20.17 7.04 24.23
CA PRO A 97 -19.27 6.72 25.34
C PRO A 97 -19.81 5.67 26.33
N ALA A 98 -21.12 5.64 26.56
CA ALA A 98 -21.76 4.64 27.42
C ALA A 98 -21.75 3.25 26.78
N GLU A 99 -22.04 3.17 25.48
CA GLU A 99 -21.99 1.93 24.70
C GLU A 99 -20.57 1.38 24.63
N ALA A 100 -19.58 2.24 24.37
CA ALA A 100 -18.18 1.87 24.36
C ALA A 100 -17.74 1.28 25.71
N ARG A 101 -18.14 1.89 26.84
CA ARG A 101 -17.85 1.32 28.17
C ARG A 101 -18.53 -0.02 28.40
N ALA A 102 -19.80 -0.14 28.03
CA ALA A 102 -20.54 -1.40 28.17
C ALA A 102 -19.89 -2.51 27.33
N GLN A 103 -19.52 -2.20 26.09
CA GLN A 103 -18.85 -3.14 25.19
C GLN A 103 -17.45 -3.51 25.67
N ALA A 104 -16.67 -2.55 26.18
CA ALA A 104 -15.36 -2.82 26.77
C ALA A 104 -15.45 -3.77 27.98
N ALA A 105 -16.49 -3.62 28.81
CA ALA A 105 -16.71 -4.52 29.94
C ALA A 105 -17.01 -5.97 29.54
N MET A 106 -17.40 -6.22 28.29
CA MET A 106 -17.59 -7.57 27.73
C MET A 106 -16.32 -8.13 27.07
N LEU A 107 -15.31 -7.28 26.84
CA LEU A 107 -14.02 -7.65 26.21
C LEU A 107 -12.97 -7.92 27.29
N VAL A 108 -13.22 -8.97 28.08
CA VAL A 108 -12.40 -9.34 29.23
C VAL A 108 -11.78 -10.70 28.99
N ASP A 109 -10.51 -10.71 28.57
CA ASP A 109 -9.68 -11.91 28.47
C ASP A 109 -8.18 -11.54 28.42
N ASP A 110 -7.32 -12.50 28.77
CA ASP A 110 -5.85 -12.38 28.86
C ASP A 110 -5.15 -12.71 27.52
N THR A 111 -5.73 -12.29 26.40
CA THR A 111 -5.10 -12.40 25.08
C THR A 111 -4.66 -11.04 24.55
N TRP A 112 -3.69 -11.04 23.62
CA TRP A 112 -3.29 -9.80 22.95
C TRP A 112 -4.44 -9.22 22.13
N GLN A 113 -5.31 -10.07 21.59
CA GLN A 113 -6.46 -9.64 20.80
C GLN A 113 -7.46 -8.88 21.66
N ASP A 114 -7.80 -9.44 22.81
CA ASP A 114 -8.80 -8.84 23.69
C ASP A 114 -8.26 -7.58 24.37
N ALA A 115 -6.96 -7.55 24.70
CA ALA A 115 -6.29 -6.33 25.12
C ALA A 115 -6.41 -5.22 24.06
N ILE A 116 -6.14 -5.51 22.79
CA ILE A 116 -6.26 -4.52 21.70
C ILE A 116 -7.73 -4.15 21.45
N LYS A 117 -8.66 -5.10 21.34
CA LYS A 117 -10.10 -4.83 21.15
C LYS A 117 -10.62 -3.91 22.27
N HIS A 118 -10.33 -4.25 23.53
CA HIS A 118 -10.69 -3.44 24.68
C HIS A 118 -10.06 -2.04 24.61
N GLY A 119 -8.77 -1.95 24.31
CA GLY A 119 -8.06 -0.68 24.16
C GLY A 119 -8.68 0.23 23.10
N ILE A 120 -9.00 -0.33 21.92
CA ILE A 120 -9.67 0.36 20.82
C ILE A 120 -11.03 0.88 21.25
N VAL A 121 -11.88 0.03 21.82
CA VAL A 121 -13.24 0.40 22.24
C VAL A 121 -13.21 1.47 23.34
N MET A 122 -12.29 1.37 24.30
CA MET A 122 -12.18 2.36 25.39
C MET A 122 -11.61 3.71 24.95
N ALA A 123 -10.85 3.79 23.85
CA ALA A 123 -10.11 5.00 23.46
C ALA A 123 -11.01 6.24 23.31
N ASP A 124 -12.23 6.05 22.83
CA ASP A 124 -13.23 7.09 22.56
C ASP A 124 -14.38 7.11 23.57
N ALA A 125 -14.29 6.28 24.61
CA ALA A 125 -15.31 6.17 25.65
C ALA A 125 -15.31 7.36 26.62
N ARG A 126 -14.82 8.56 26.28
CA ARG A 126 -14.61 9.69 27.22
C ARG A 126 -13.85 9.25 28.48
N ILE A 127 -12.69 8.64 28.28
CA ILE A 127 -11.82 8.20 29.38
C ILE A 127 -10.93 9.35 29.87
N THR A 128 -10.58 9.30 31.16
CA THR A 128 -9.61 10.19 31.80
C THR A 128 -8.18 9.89 31.35
N PRO A 129 -7.22 10.83 31.54
CA PRO A 129 -5.81 10.56 31.28
C PRO A 129 -5.26 9.36 32.08
N VAL A 130 -5.76 9.14 33.30
CA VAL A 130 -5.36 8.00 34.16
C VAL A 130 -5.83 6.68 33.54
N GLU A 131 -7.11 6.58 33.17
CA GLU A 131 -7.65 5.40 32.47
C GLU A 131 -6.91 5.15 31.15
N ARG A 132 -6.61 6.20 30.38
CA ARG A 132 -5.88 6.07 29.12
C ARG A 132 -4.48 5.51 29.34
N ARG A 133 -3.76 5.97 30.38
CA ARG A 133 -2.44 5.44 30.73
C ARG A 133 -2.52 3.97 31.14
N ALA A 134 -3.50 3.60 31.96
CA ALA A 134 -3.72 2.21 32.34
C ALA A 134 -3.97 1.30 31.12
N ASN A 135 -4.79 1.75 30.16
CA ASN A 135 -5.02 1.03 28.91
C ASN A 135 -3.73 0.86 28.09
N VAL A 136 -2.93 1.93 27.89
CA VAL A 136 -1.66 1.85 27.16
C VAL A 136 -0.69 0.89 27.86
N THR A 137 -0.57 0.96 29.18
CA THR A 137 0.30 0.05 29.95
C THR A 137 -0.13 -1.40 29.83
N ARG A 138 -1.43 -1.70 29.87
CA ARG A 138 -1.94 -3.06 29.65
C ARG A 138 -1.59 -3.60 28.26
N LEU A 139 -1.64 -2.75 27.23
CA LEU A 139 -1.30 -3.15 25.86
C LEU A 139 0.19 -3.50 25.71
N ASP A 140 1.07 -2.82 26.45
CA ASP A 140 2.52 -3.05 26.40
C ASP A 140 2.89 -4.45 26.88
N THR A 141 2.09 -5.07 27.76
CA THR A 141 2.25 -6.47 28.19
C THR A 141 2.17 -7.45 27.01
N TYR A 142 1.43 -7.12 25.96
CA TYR A 142 1.10 -8.03 24.86
C TYR A 142 1.85 -7.73 23.56
N VAL A 143 2.69 -6.69 23.52
CA VAL A 143 3.33 -6.20 22.27
C VAL A 143 4.18 -7.25 21.55
N ILE A 144 4.73 -8.21 22.29
CA ILE A 144 5.53 -9.31 21.73
C ILE A 144 4.67 -10.37 21.03
N ASN A 145 3.39 -10.49 21.41
CA ASN A 145 2.45 -11.48 20.89
C ASN A 145 1.73 -10.99 19.62
N ILE A 146 1.81 -9.70 19.31
CA ILE A 146 1.17 -9.10 18.13
C ILE A 146 1.86 -9.59 16.85
N PRO A 147 1.12 -10.19 15.88
CA PRO A 147 1.68 -10.64 14.61
C PRO A 147 2.39 -9.50 13.85
N PRO A 148 3.51 -9.78 13.15
CA PRO A 148 4.27 -8.75 12.44
C PRO A 148 3.45 -7.92 11.45
N GLN A 149 2.47 -8.54 10.79
CA GLN A 149 1.60 -7.85 9.83
C GLN A 149 0.60 -6.90 10.50
N VAL A 150 0.15 -7.19 11.72
CA VAL A 150 -0.79 -6.33 12.49
C VAL A 150 -0.05 -5.17 13.15
N ARG A 151 1.24 -5.37 13.48
CA ARG A 151 2.07 -4.42 14.24
C ARG A 151 2.04 -2.98 13.71
N PRO A 152 2.11 -2.69 12.39
CA PRO A 152 2.06 -1.31 11.91
C PRO A 152 0.74 -0.60 12.24
N VAL A 153 -0.40 -1.29 12.10
CA VAL A 153 -1.72 -0.73 12.42
C VAL A 153 -1.83 -0.47 13.92
N TYR A 154 -1.39 -1.44 14.73
CA TYR A 154 -1.35 -1.30 16.18
C TYR A 154 -0.47 -0.12 16.63
N GLN A 155 0.74 0.00 16.07
CA GLN A 155 1.68 1.07 16.43
C GLN A 155 1.11 2.45 16.12
N LEU A 156 0.59 2.66 14.90
CA LEU A 156 -0.02 3.92 14.51
C LEU A 156 -1.17 4.31 15.45
N TRP A 157 -2.03 3.34 15.78
CA TRP A 157 -3.14 3.57 16.70
C TRP A 157 -2.66 3.87 18.13
N ARG A 158 -1.68 3.12 18.65
CA ARG A 158 -1.08 3.32 19.99
C ARG A 158 -0.37 4.67 20.11
N ASP A 159 0.32 5.10 19.06
CA ASP A 159 0.98 6.41 19.01
C ASP A 159 -0.06 7.54 19.14
N GLY A 160 -1.24 7.38 18.52
CA GLY A 160 -2.38 8.25 18.75
C GLY A 160 -2.80 8.35 20.23
N GLN A 161 -2.82 7.22 20.95
CA GLN A 161 -3.11 7.21 22.40
C GLN A 161 -2.04 7.96 23.20
N THR A 162 -0.77 7.81 22.81
CA THR A 162 0.36 8.51 23.43
C THR A 162 0.27 10.02 23.21
N LEU A 163 -0.09 10.45 22.01
CA LEU A 163 -0.31 11.87 21.69
C LEU A 163 -1.45 12.48 22.51
N GLN A 164 -2.53 11.73 22.77
CA GLN A 164 -3.61 12.20 23.64
C GLN A 164 -3.14 12.40 25.09
N LEU A 165 -2.27 11.53 25.59
CA LEU A 165 -1.66 11.70 26.91
C LEU A 165 -0.79 12.96 26.97
N GLN A 166 0.10 13.14 25.99
CA GLN A 166 0.95 14.34 25.90
C GLN A 166 0.11 15.62 25.84
N LEU A 167 -0.94 15.64 25.01
CA LEU A 167 -1.86 16.78 24.93
C LEU A 167 -2.52 17.09 26.28
N SER A 168 -2.91 16.06 27.04
CA SER A 168 -3.51 16.25 28.36
C SER A 168 -2.52 16.81 29.38
N GLU A 169 -1.25 16.41 29.31
CA GLU A 169 -0.17 16.89 30.18
C GLU A 169 0.15 18.37 29.89
N GLU A 170 0.20 18.76 28.61
CA GLU A 170 0.41 20.15 28.20
C GLU A 170 -0.76 21.05 28.65
N ARG A 171 -2.01 20.60 28.47
CA ARG A 171 -3.20 21.33 28.94
C ARG A 171 -3.19 21.54 30.46
N PHE A 172 -2.79 20.52 31.21
CA PHE A 172 -2.67 20.61 32.65
C PHE A 172 -1.57 21.61 33.08
N ARG A 173 -0.41 21.57 32.42
CA ARG A 173 0.69 22.52 32.69
C ARG A 173 0.26 23.95 32.40
N TYR A 174 -0.39 24.20 31.26
CA TYR A 174 -0.88 25.52 30.89
C TYR A 174 -1.94 26.04 31.87
N SER A 175 -2.90 25.20 32.26
CA SER A 175 -3.94 25.57 33.23
C SER A 175 -3.36 25.99 34.58
N LYS A 176 -2.28 25.35 35.04
CA LYS A 176 -1.58 25.76 36.27
C LYS A 176 -0.91 27.12 36.15
N LEU A 177 -0.26 27.40 35.03
CA LEU A 177 0.39 28.70 34.78
C LEU A 177 -0.64 29.84 34.72
N GLN A 178 -1.79 29.58 34.09
CA GLN A 178 -2.88 30.54 34.07
C GLN A 178 -3.41 30.80 35.49
N GLN A 179 -3.66 29.74 36.26
CA GLN A 179 -4.12 29.88 37.65
C GLN A 179 -3.13 30.65 38.53
N SER A 180 -1.82 30.43 38.37
CA SER A 180 -0.81 31.20 39.12
C SER A 180 -0.79 32.66 38.69
N SER A 181 -0.88 32.94 37.38
CA SER A 181 -0.92 34.31 36.88
C SER A 181 -2.17 35.05 37.37
N ASP A 182 -3.35 34.41 37.30
CA ASP A 182 -4.61 34.98 37.77
C ASP A 182 -4.52 35.28 39.28
N SER A 183 -3.94 34.37 40.07
CA SER A 183 -3.74 34.59 41.51
C SER A 183 -2.76 35.72 41.86
N GLU A 184 -1.80 36.01 40.99
CA GLU A 184 -0.88 37.16 41.16
C GLU A 184 -1.57 38.49 40.85
N PHE A 185 -2.57 38.51 39.97
CA PHE A 185 -3.34 39.72 39.65
C PHE A 185 -4.44 40.03 40.69
N ASP A 186 -4.97 39.01 41.36
CA ASP A 186 -6.01 39.15 42.39
C ASP A 186 -5.45 39.53 43.78
N ALA A 187 -4.12 39.46 43.98
CA ALA A 187 -3.42 39.75 45.24
C ALA A 187 -2.96 41.21 45.35
#